data_AF-A0A9X9F123-F1
#
_entry.id   AF-A0A9X9F123-F1
#
_cell.length_a   1.000
_cell.length_b   1.000
_cell.length_c   1.000
_cell.angle_alpha   90.00
_cell.angle_beta   90.00
_cell.angle_gamma   90.00
#
_symmetry.space_group_name_H-M   'P 1'
#
loop_
_entity.id
_entity.type
_entity.pdbx_description
1 polymer ?
#
loop_
_entity_poly.entity_id
_entity_poly.type
_entity_poly.pdbx_seq_one_letter_code
_entity_poly.pdbx_strand_id
1 'polypeptide(L)'
;EDNFTVLMNKKAKELKLLQPSPFLNSTGINNNTNKQSTTTAIDAAKLAARLVKDFPDVLNITKLTSYQFTFKDSQVFNTNKMIYSLNENIKLQGVDGLQTSFSTNGNYSFVSTA
;
A
#
# COMPACT_ATOMS: atom_id res chain seq x y z
N GLU A 1 -4.20 8.82 16.50
CA GLU A 1 -3.46 8.58 15.23
C GLU A 1 -2.06 9.19 15.29
N ASP A 2 -1.90 10.42 15.78
CA ASP A 2 -0.62 11.15 15.82
C ASP A 2 0.58 10.36 16.35
N ASN A 3 0.43 9.61 17.45
CA ASN A 3 1.50 8.75 17.96
C ASN A 3 1.94 7.67 16.96
N PHE A 4 1.01 7.12 16.19
CA PHE A 4 1.33 6.16 15.13
C PHE A 4 2.04 6.84 13.95
N THR A 5 1.63 8.05 13.56
CA THR A 5 2.33 8.86 12.56
C THR A 5 3.79 9.14 12.97
N VAL A 6 4.05 9.38 14.27
CA VAL A 6 5.41 9.51 14.80
C VAL A 6 6.21 8.21 14.59
N LEU A 7 5.61 7.04 14.86
CA LEU A 7 6.26 5.75 14.61
C LEU A 7 6.54 5.51 13.12
N MET A 8 5.61 5.86 12.24
CA MET A 8 5.79 5.75 10.78
C MET A 8 6.98 6.58 10.30
N ASN A 9 7.08 7.84 10.74
CA ASN A 9 8.19 8.71 10.36
C ASN A 9 9.51 8.32 11.04
N LYS A 10 9.47 7.76 12.26
CA LYS A 10 10.65 7.13 12.89
C LYS A 10 11.16 5.97 12.04
N LYS A 11 10.27 5.07 11.59
CA LYS A 11 10.62 3.95 10.70
C LYS A 11 11.17 4.45 9.35
N ALA A 12 10.62 5.53 8.79
CA ALA A 12 11.15 6.14 7.57
C ALA A 12 12.63 6.55 7.72
N LYS A 13 12.99 7.14 8.86
CA LYS A 13 14.39 7.48 9.19
C LYS A 13 15.26 6.24 9.37
N GLU A 14 14.78 5.23 10.10
CA GLU A 14 15.49 3.95 10.30
C GLU A 14 15.82 3.26 8.97
N LEU A 15 14.88 3.29 8.02
CA LEU A 15 15.04 2.73 6.68
C LEU A 15 15.81 3.63 5.71
N LYS A 16 16.25 4.82 6.15
CA LYS A 16 16.97 5.80 5.35
C LYS A 16 16.22 6.12 4.03
N LEU A 17 14.92 6.38 4.17
CA LEU A 17 14.12 6.90 3.06
C LEU A 17 14.63 8.30 2.68
N LEU A 18 14.43 8.72 1.43
CA LEU A 18 14.92 10.01 0.93
C LEU A 18 14.27 11.17 1.69
N GLN A 19 12.99 11.02 2.06
CA GLN A 19 12.31 11.96 2.93
C GLN A 19 12.31 11.45 4.39
N PRO A 20 12.77 12.25 5.37
CA PRO A 20 12.87 11.81 6.76
C PRO A 20 11.54 11.85 7.51
N SER A 21 10.50 12.50 6.98
CA SER A 21 9.17 12.55 7.61
C SER A 21 8.04 12.64 6.56
N PRO A 22 7.86 11.62 5.70
CA PRO A 22 6.93 11.67 4.57
C PRO A 22 5.45 11.52 4.95
N PHE A 23 5.13 11.02 6.14
CA PHE A 23 3.78 10.59 6.49
C PHE A 23 3.06 11.61 7.38
N LEU A 24 1.84 11.97 7.01
CA LEU A 24 0.96 12.84 7.79
C LEU A 24 -0.09 12.06 8.60
N ASN A 25 -0.43 10.86 8.14
CA ASN A 25 -1.42 9.96 8.74
C ASN A 25 -1.21 8.53 8.25
N SER A 26 -2.04 7.61 8.73
CA SER A 26 -1.95 6.17 8.45
C SER A 26 -2.66 5.74 7.15
N THR A 27 -3.45 6.61 6.54
CA THR A 27 -4.35 6.25 5.41
C THR A 27 -3.91 6.83 4.07
N GLY A 28 -3.08 7.87 4.06
CA GLY A 28 -2.71 8.63 2.86
C GLY A 28 -3.77 9.64 2.40
N ILE A 29 -4.89 9.76 3.12
CA ILE A 29 -5.92 10.78 2.86
C ILE A 29 -5.35 12.17 3.18
N ASN A 30 -5.82 13.22 2.50
CA ASN A 30 -5.39 14.58 2.79
C ASN A 30 -5.82 14.98 4.22
N ASN A 31 -4.97 15.73 4.92
CA ASN A 31 -5.35 16.29 6.22
C ASN A 31 -6.37 17.44 6.05
N ASN A 32 -6.85 18.00 7.17
CA ASN A 32 -7.77 19.14 7.19
C ASN A 32 -7.27 20.40 6.45
N THR A 33 -5.95 20.56 6.29
CA THR A 33 -5.32 21.63 5.50
C THR A 33 -5.06 21.24 4.03
N ASN A 34 -5.65 20.13 3.57
CA ASN A 34 -5.50 19.55 2.25
C ASN A 34 -4.04 19.15 1.89
N LYS A 35 -3.19 18.91 2.90
CA LYS A 35 -1.83 18.39 2.71
C LYS A 35 -1.85 16.87 2.64
N GLN A 36 -0.98 16.31 1.80
CA GLN A 36 -0.89 14.86 1.57
C GLN A 36 0.47 14.32 2.06
N SER A 37 0.48 13.06 2.50
CA SER A 37 1.72 12.29 2.64
C SER A 37 2.44 12.19 1.29
N THR A 38 3.77 12.32 1.28
CA THR A 38 4.57 12.32 0.04
C THR A 38 5.54 11.16 0.04
N THR A 39 5.74 10.51 -1.10
CA THR A 39 6.75 9.46 -1.24
C THR A 39 7.36 9.49 -2.64
N THR A 40 8.47 8.77 -2.82
CA THR A 40 9.10 8.56 -4.12
C THR A 40 8.94 7.09 -4.53
N ALA A 41 9.04 6.78 -5.83
CA ALA A 41 8.98 5.39 -6.28
C ALA A 41 10.08 4.53 -5.63
N ILE A 42 11.28 5.09 -5.42
CA ILE A 42 12.40 4.41 -4.76
C ILE A 42 12.08 4.11 -3.29
N ASP A 43 11.51 5.06 -2.55
CA ASP A 43 11.15 4.85 -1.15
C ASP A 43 9.98 3.87 -1.00
N ALA A 44 9.00 3.92 -1.90
CA ALA A 44 7.91 2.95 -1.96
C ALA A 44 8.43 1.53 -2.23
N ALA A 45 9.36 1.36 -3.17
CA ALA A 45 10.01 0.08 -3.45
C ALA A 45 10.83 -0.43 -2.25
N LYS A 46 11.58 0.45 -1.57
CA LYS A 46 12.31 0.10 -0.33
C LYS A 46 11.36 -0.37 0.77
N LEU A 47 10.24 0.33 0.97
CA LEU A 47 9.22 -0.04 1.96
C LEU A 47 8.61 -1.40 1.63
N ALA A 48 8.22 -1.64 0.38
CA ALA A 48 7.69 -2.91 -0.09
C ALA A 48 8.68 -4.07 0.13
N ALA A 49 9.93 -3.90 -0.34
CA ALA A 49 10.98 -4.90 -0.16
C ALA A 49 11.24 -5.20 1.32
N ARG A 50 11.23 -4.17 2.17
CA ARG A 50 11.44 -4.35 3.60
C ARG A 50 10.26 -5.08 4.24
N LEU A 51 9.04 -4.67 3.92
CA LEU A 51 7.80 -5.26 4.43
C LEU A 51 7.72 -6.75 4.12
N VAL A 52 7.91 -7.14 2.87
CA VAL A 52 7.88 -8.55 2.46
C VAL A 52 9.00 -9.35 3.13
N LYS A 53 10.20 -8.77 3.26
CA LYS A 53 11.32 -9.47 3.89
C LYS A 53 11.15 -9.64 5.41
N ASP A 54 10.61 -8.65 6.11
CA ASP A 54 10.45 -8.70 7.59
C ASP A 54 9.18 -9.45 8.00
N PHE A 55 8.12 -9.31 7.19
CA PHE A 55 6.77 -9.76 7.49
C PHE A 55 6.16 -10.44 6.26
N PRO A 56 6.72 -11.58 5.80
CA PRO A 56 6.26 -12.25 4.57
C PRO A 56 4.78 -12.66 4.63
N ASP A 57 4.23 -12.86 5.83
CA ASP A 57 2.81 -13.17 6.05
C ASP A 57 1.85 -12.11 5.51
N VAL A 58 2.32 -10.87 5.27
CA VAL A 58 1.51 -9.83 4.60
C VAL A 58 1.00 -10.31 3.23
N LEU A 59 1.79 -11.13 2.54
CA LEU A 59 1.43 -11.67 1.22
C LEU A 59 0.26 -12.65 1.29
N ASN A 60 0.01 -13.27 2.45
CA ASN A 60 -1.18 -14.10 2.63
C ASN A 60 -2.48 -13.30 2.51
N ILE A 61 -2.42 -11.99 2.79
CA ILE A 61 -3.54 -11.07 2.68
C ILE A 61 -3.54 -10.39 1.32
N THR A 62 -2.40 -9.85 0.88
CA THR A 62 -2.35 -9.01 -0.35
C THR A 62 -2.57 -9.80 -1.64
N LYS A 63 -2.33 -11.12 -1.64
CA LYS A 63 -2.58 -12.00 -2.79
C LYS A 63 -4.04 -12.43 -2.95
N LEU A 64 -4.89 -12.19 -1.94
CA LEU A 64 -6.29 -12.60 -1.99
C LEU A 64 -7.01 -11.87 -3.12
N THR A 65 -7.81 -12.59 -3.91
CA THR A 65 -8.65 -11.96 -4.95
C THR A 65 -9.83 -11.21 -4.35
N SER A 66 -10.32 -11.70 -3.21
CA SER A 66 -11.41 -11.14 -2.44
C SER A 66 -11.37 -11.63 -1.00
N TYR A 67 -12.10 -10.94 -0.12
CA TYR A 67 -12.27 -11.32 1.28
C TYR A 67 -13.72 -11.10 1.72
N GLN A 68 -14.32 -12.11 2.36
CA GLN A 68 -15.62 -12.00 2.99
C GLN A 68 -15.42 -11.56 4.44
N PHE A 69 -16.05 -10.46 4.85
CA PHE A 69 -15.98 -10.05 6.25
C PHE A 69 -16.71 -11.06 7.15
N THR A 70 -16.11 -11.38 8.29
CA THR A 70 -16.70 -12.30 9.27
C THR A 70 -17.79 -11.64 10.12
N PHE A 71 -17.79 -10.31 10.19
CA PHE A 71 -18.69 -9.51 11.03
C PHE A 71 -19.87 -8.89 10.26
N LYS A 72 -19.92 -9.03 8.94
CA LYS A 72 -21.03 -8.58 8.10
C LYS A 72 -21.10 -9.37 6.81
N ASP A 73 -22.29 -9.46 6.24
CA ASP A 73 -22.49 -10.09 4.94
C ASP A 73 -22.06 -9.14 3.81
N SER A 74 -20.75 -9.00 3.63
CA SER A 74 -20.16 -8.20 2.55
C SER A 74 -18.80 -8.75 2.14
N GLN A 75 -18.65 -8.93 0.83
CA GLN A 75 -17.39 -9.28 0.20
C GLN A 75 -16.70 -8.03 -0.35
N VAL A 76 -15.38 -7.94 -0.18
CA VAL A 76 -14.55 -6.94 -0.84
C VAL A 76 -13.63 -7.62 -1.84
N PHE A 77 -13.44 -6.99 -2.99
CA PHE A 77 -12.54 -7.47 -4.03
C PHE A 77 -11.24 -6.70 -3.99
N ASN A 78 -10.14 -7.37 -4.31
CA ASN A 78 -8.85 -6.73 -4.42
C ASN A 78 -8.87 -5.70 -5.55
N THR A 79 -8.32 -4.52 -5.28
CA THR A 79 -8.21 -3.45 -6.27
C THR A 79 -7.03 -3.66 -7.22
N ASN A 80 -6.04 -4.47 -6.84
CA ASN A 80 -4.96 -4.91 -7.73
C ASN A 80 -5.48 -5.95 -8.74
N LYS A 81 -5.84 -5.47 -9.94
CA LYS A 81 -6.34 -6.32 -11.03
C LYS A 81 -5.29 -7.26 -11.61
N MET A 82 -3.99 -7.03 -11.39
CA MET A 82 -2.94 -7.90 -11.91
C MET A 82 -3.02 -9.33 -11.35
N ILE A 83 -3.67 -9.51 -10.19
CA ILE A 83 -3.87 -10.81 -9.54
C ILE A 83 -4.92 -11.68 -10.26
N TYR A 84 -6.04 -11.10 -10.71
CA TYR A 84 -7.23 -11.89 -11.09
C TYR A 84 -8.00 -11.39 -12.32
N SER A 85 -7.47 -10.42 -13.07
CA SER A 85 -8.12 -9.92 -14.29
C SER A 85 -8.32 -11.01 -15.33
N LEU A 86 -9.42 -10.94 -16.08
CA LEU A 86 -9.65 -11.76 -17.28
C LEU A 86 -8.92 -11.20 -18.52
N ASN A 87 -8.45 -9.95 -18.45
CA ASN A 87 -7.65 -9.36 -19.50
C ASN A 87 -6.18 -9.75 -19.30
N GLU A 88 -5.64 -10.54 -20.22
CA GLU A 88 -4.25 -11.04 -20.20
C GLU A 88 -3.20 -9.94 -20.25
N ASN A 89 -3.53 -8.75 -20.78
CA ASN A 89 -2.62 -7.60 -20.75
C ASN A 89 -2.54 -6.93 -19.37
N ILE A 90 -3.45 -7.28 -18.46
CA ILE A 90 -3.49 -6.76 -17.08
C ILE A 90 -3.02 -7.83 -16.11
N LYS A 91 -3.45 -9.08 -16.29
CA LYS A 91 -3.08 -10.19 -15.41
C LYS A 91 -1.59 -10.50 -15.59
N LEU A 92 -0.88 -10.64 -14.48
CA LEU A 92 0.52 -11.05 -14.48
C LEU A 92 0.70 -12.24 -13.55
N GLN A 93 1.27 -13.33 -14.08
CA GLN A 93 1.59 -14.51 -13.29
C GLN A 93 2.66 -14.19 -12.25
N GLY A 94 2.48 -14.71 -11.03
CA GLY A 94 3.39 -14.49 -9.89
C GLY A 94 2.99 -13.36 -8.97
N VAL A 95 2.14 -12.41 -9.42
CA VAL A 95 1.74 -11.27 -8.58
C VAL A 95 1.03 -11.72 -7.30
N ASP A 96 1.56 -11.28 -6.17
CA ASP A 96 1.12 -11.65 -4.82
C ASP A 96 0.84 -10.46 -3.89
N GLY A 97 0.91 -9.23 -4.40
CA GLY A 97 0.66 -8.00 -3.64
C GLY A 97 0.85 -6.74 -4.47
N LEU A 98 0.91 -5.53 -3.90
CA LEU A 98 0.77 -5.19 -2.47
C LEU A 98 -0.40 -4.23 -2.26
N GLN A 99 -0.42 -3.08 -2.94
CA GLN A 99 -1.45 -2.07 -2.71
C GLN A 99 -1.60 -1.10 -3.89
N THR A 100 -2.84 -0.69 -4.15
CA THR A 100 -3.22 0.40 -5.07
C THR A 100 -3.62 1.64 -4.28
N SER A 101 -3.49 2.83 -4.87
CA SER A 101 -4.09 4.05 -4.33
C SER A 101 -4.70 4.91 -5.42
N PHE A 102 -5.77 5.62 -5.06
CA PHE A 102 -6.39 6.66 -5.86
C PHE A 102 -6.48 7.93 -5.02
N SER A 103 -5.85 9.01 -5.47
CA SER A 103 -5.80 10.27 -4.72
C SER A 103 -6.98 11.18 -5.05
N THR A 104 -7.28 12.10 -4.14
CA THR A 104 -8.36 13.10 -4.31
C THR A 104 -8.16 14.04 -5.49
N ASN A 105 -6.93 14.17 -5.99
CA ASN A 105 -6.60 14.92 -7.20
C ASN A 105 -6.70 14.09 -8.50
N GLY A 106 -7.24 12.86 -8.44
CA GLY A 106 -7.56 12.04 -9.61
C GLY A 106 -6.41 11.18 -10.14
N ASN A 107 -5.30 11.06 -9.41
CA ASN A 107 -4.15 10.27 -9.85
C ASN A 107 -4.17 8.85 -9.27
N TYR A 108 -3.57 7.92 -10.01
CA TYR A 108 -3.39 6.54 -9.59
C TYR A 108 -1.93 6.31 -9.17
N SER A 109 -1.73 5.50 -8.15
CA SER A 109 -0.41 4.95 -7.81
C SER A 109 -0.54 3.50 -7.37
N PHE A 110 0.53 2.74 -7.52
CA PHE A 110 0.50 1.30 -7.36
C PHE A 110 1.88 0.76 -6.98
N VAL A 111 1.90 -0.22 -6.07
CA VAL A 111 3.09 -0.98 -5.69
C VAL A 111 2.74 -2.46 -5.69
N SER A 112 3.56 -3.26 -6.37
CA SER A 112 3.34 -4.70 -6.56
C SER A 112 4.58 -5.51 -6.24
N THR A 113 4.36 -6.79 -5.95
CA THR A 113 5.40 -7.84 -5.86
C THR A 113 4.98 -9.03 -6.72
N ALA A 114 5.96 -9.82 -7.17
CA ALA A 114 5.81 -11.02 -7.98
C ALA A 114 7.04 -11.93 -7.82
#